data_AF-A0A960UGF9-F1
#
_entry.id   AF-A0A960UGF9-F1
#
_cell.length_a   1.000
_cell.length_b   1.000
_cell.length_c   1.000
_cell.angle_alpha   90.00
_cell.angle_beta   90.00
_cell.angle_gamma   90.00
#
_symmetry.space_group_name_H-M   'P 1'
#
loop_
_entity.id
_entity.type
_entity.pdbx_description
1 polymer ?
#
loop_
_entity_poly.entity_id
_entity_poly.type
_entity_poly.pdbx_seq_one_letter_code
_entity_poly.pdbx_strand_id
1 'polypeptide(L)' 'PFLDGQYSVFGEAITGLDVVDAIVSADTDGNDRPREDQRIESVTVEEWDGDQVQAALSALAKEGR' A
#
# COMPACT_ATOMS: atom_id res chain seq x y z
N PRO A 1 2.11 -17.01 8.69
CA PRO A 1 0.85 -17.23 7.95
C PRO A 1 -0.30 -17.53 8.91
N PHE A 2 -0.99 -16.49 9.39
CA PHE A 2 -2.19 -16.63 10.23
C PHE A 2 -3.41 -15.91 9.63
N LEU A 3 -3.24 -15.23 8.49
CA LEU A 3 -4.30 -14.51 7.78
C LEU A 3 -4.71 -15.23 6.49
N ASP A 4 -3.87 -16.14 5.99
CA ASP A 4 -4.09 -16.93 4.78
C ASP A 4 -5.35 -17.80 4.94
N GLY A 5 -6.28 -17.69 3.98
CA GLY A 5 -7.56 -18.41 4.00
C GLY A 5 -8.62 -17.82 4.93
N GLN A 6 -8.29 -16.82 5.75
CA GLN A 6 -9.23 -16.09 6.59
C GLN A 6 -9.67 -14.76 5.95
N TYR A 7 -8.87 -14.22 5.03
CA TYR A 7 -9.15 -12.96 4.32
C TYR A 7 -8.94 -13.10 2.81
N SER A 8 -9.85 -12.53 2.03
CA SER A 8 -9.72 -12.46 0.57
C SER A 8 -8.77 -11.33 0.19
N VAL A 9 -7.72 -11.67 -0.54
CA VAL A 9 -6.78 -10.69 -1.14
C VAL A 9 -7.40 -10.15 -2.43
N PHE A 10 -7.53 -8.82 -2.52
CA PHE A 10 -8.15 -8.15 -3.69
C PHE A 10 -7.20 -7.17 -4.42
N GLY A 11 -6.00 -6.94 -3.90
CA GLY A 11 -5.03 -6.03 -4.51
C GLY A 11 -3.76 -5.91 -3.66
N GLU A 12 -2.77 -5.22 -4.22
CA GLU A 12 -1.50 -4.92 -3.57
C GLU A 12 -1.09 -3.45 -3.83
N ALA A 13 -0.31 -2.87 -2.91
CA ALA A 13 0.28 -1.55 -3.12
C ALA A 13 1.54 -1.68 -3.98
N ILE A 14 1.49 -1.17 -5.21
CA ILE A 14 2.61 -1.24 -6.16
C ILE A 14 3.61 -0.08 -6.02
N THR A 15 3.18 1.04 -5.44
CA THR A 15 3.98 2.26 -5.25
C THR A 15 3.58 2.94 -3.94
N GLY A 16 4.39 3.92 -3.49
CA GLY A 16 4.09 4.71 -2.28
C GLY A 16 4.28 3.95 -0.97
N LEU A 17 5.16 2.94 -0.94
CA LEU A 17 5.45 2.20 0.30
C LEU A 17 6.08 3.09 1.39
N ASP A 18 6.79 4.14 1.00
CA ASP A 18 7.30 5.16 1.92
C ASP A 18 6.17 5.91 2.65
N VAL A 19 5.06 6.17 1.97
CA VAL A 19 3.85 6.73 2.58
C VAL A 19 3.20 5.72 3.53
N VAL A 20 3.16 4.44 3.15
CA VAL A 20 2.68 3.37 4.05
C VAL A 20 3.53 3.30 5.31
N ASP A 21 4.86 3.35 5.18
CA ASP A 21 5.79 3.35 6.32
C ASP A 21 5.58 4.58 7.22
N ALA A 22 5.33 5.75 6.63
CA ALA A 22 5.02 6.96 7.37
C ALA A 22 3.71 6.85 8.18
N ILE A 23 2.66 6.26 7.58
CA ILE A 23 1.38 6.02 8.25
C ILE A 23 1.53 5.04 9.41
N VAL A 24 2.28 3.94 9.19
CA VAL A 24 2.53 2.91 10.23
C VAL A 24 3.36 3.47 11.39
N SER A 25 4.24 4.44 11.11
CA SER A 25 5.10 5.07 12.11
C SER A 25 4.44 6.20 12.90
N ALA A 26 3.18 6.53 12.61
CA ALA A 26 2.46 7.61 13.29
C ALA A 26 2.21 7.30 14.78
N ASP A 27 2.26 8.33 15.63
CA ASP A 27 2.00 8.20 17.07
C ASP A 27 0.53 7.79 17.32
N THR A 28 0.34 6.75 18.13
CA THR A 28 -0.98 6.17 18.42
C THR A 28 -1.39 6.38 19.88
N ASP A 29 -2.68 6.22 20.15
CA ASP A 29 -3.21 6.13 21.50
C ASP A 29 -3.19 4.69 22.03
N GLY A 30 -3.74 4.48 23.24
CA GLY A 30 -3.78 3.15 23.86
C GLY A 30 -4.70 2.13 23.17
N ASN A 31 -5.41 2.51 22.12
CA ASN A 31 -6.27 1.64 21.30
C ASN A 31 -5.72 1.48 19.87
N ASP A 32 -4.43 1.78 19.65
CA ASP A 32 -3.77 1.75 18.34
C ASP A 32 -4.37 2.73 17.31
N ARG A 33 -5.14 3.73 17.76
CA ARG A 33 -5.64 4.78 16.87
C ARG A 33 -4.58 5.87 16.71
N PRO A 34 -4.22 6.29 15.48
CA PRO A 34 -3.37 7.45 15.26
C PRO A 34 -3.93 8.70 15.95
N ARG A 35 -3.07 9.46 16.62
CA ARG A 35 -3.47 10.72 17.30
C ARG A 35 -3.83 11.82 16.31
N GLU A 36 -3.21 11.78 15.14
CA GLU A 36 -3.56 12.61 14.00
C GLU A 36 -4.36 11.77 13.00
N ASP A 37 -5.52 12.28 12.59
CA ASP A 37 -6.41 11.57 11.68
C ASP A 37 -5.74 11.39 10.30
N GLN A 38 -5.55 10.14 9.89
CA GLN A 38 -5.11 9.77 8.54
C GLN A 38 -6.34 9.63 7.64
N ARG A 39 -6.46 10.43 6.58
CA ARG A 39 -7.67 10.51 5.73
C ARG A 39 -7.33 10.36 4.25
N ILE A 40 -8.19 9.66 3.52
CA ILE A 40 -8.16 9.64 2.06
C ILE A 40 -8.95 10.85 1.58
N GLU A 41 -8.26 11.80 0.94
CA GLU A 41 -8.89 13.03 0.42
C GLU A 41 -9.62 12.79 -0.91
N SER A 42 -9.05 11.96 -1.77
CA SER A 42 -9.60 11.63 -3.09
C SER A 42 -9.18 10.24 -3.54
N VAL A 43 -10.02 9.61 -4.36
CA VAL A 43 -9.72 8.33 -5.02
C VAL A 43 -10.01 8.48 -6.51
N THR A 44 -9.04 8.14 -7.34
CA THR A 44 -9.20 8.02 -8.79
C THR A 44 -9.17 6.53 -9.15
N VAL A 45 -10.10 6.11 -10.00
CA VAL A 45 -10.19 4.74 -10.48
C VAL A 45 -9.90 4.73 -11.96
N GLU A 46 -8.95 3.90 -12.37
CA GLU A 46 -8.52 3.74 -13.76
C GLU A 46 -8.67 2.28 -14.17
N GLU A 47 -8.88 2.05 -15.46
CA GLU A 47 -8.88 0.69 -16.00
C GLU A 47 -7.46 0.14 -15.95
N TRP A 48 -7.35 -1.08 -15.43
CA TRP A 48 -6.06 -1.71 -15.20
C TRP A 48 -5.64 -2.49 -16.45
N ASP A 49 -4.74 -1.91 -17.23
CA ASP A 49 -3.99 -2.64 -18.25
C ASP A 49 -2.72 -3.20 -17.59
N GLY A 50 -2.65 -4.52 -17.43
CA GLY A 50 -1.60 -5.23 -16.67
C GLY A 50 -0.15 -4.91 -17.08
N ASP A 51 0.05 -4.28 -18.23
CA ASP A 51 1.33 -3.75 -18.71
C ASP A 51 1.93 -2.71 -17.74
N GLN A 52 1.11 -1.91 -17.06
CA GLN A 52 1.61 -0.87 -16.15
C GLN A 52 2.33 -1.46 -14.94
N VAL A 53 1.84 -2.56 -14.39
CA VAL A 53 2.50 -3.25 -13.27
C VAL A 53 3.69 -4.05 -13.73
N GLN A 54 3.63 -4.71 -14.89
CA GLN A 54 4.81 -5.36 -15.43
C GLN A 54 5.94 -4.36 -15.66
N ALA A 55 5.62 -3.15 -16.17
CA ALA A 55 6.58 -2.07 -16.34
C ALA A 55 7.12 -1.55 -15.00
N ALA A 56 6.25 -1.29 -14.01
CA ALA A 56 6.65 -0.82 -12.68
C ALA A 56 7.52 -1.86 -11.94
N LEU A 57 7.10 -3.13 -11.92
CA LEU A 57 7.86 -4.24 -11.35
C LEU A 57 9.21 -4.43 -12.08
N SER A 58 9.22 -4.31 -13.41
CA SER A 58 10.46 -4.42 -14.20
C SER A 58 11.40 -3.23 -13.98
N ALA A 59 10.88 -2.04 -13.69
CA ALA A 59 11.68 -0.86 -13.34
C ALA A 59 12.28 -1.00 -11.94
N LEU A 60 11.49 -1.42 -10.95
CA LEU A 60 11.94 -1.70 -9.59
C LEU A 60 12.99 -2.83 -9.57
N ALA A 61 12.82 -3.88 -10.38
CA ALA A 61 13.80 -4.96 -10.54
C ALA A 61 15.09 -4.52 -11.27
N LYS A 62 15.08 -3.37 -11.99
CA LYS A 62 16.27 -2.81 -12.65
C LYS A 62 17.01 -1.79 -11.78
N GLU A 63 16.32 -1.11 -10.86
CA GLU A 63 16.91 -0.12 -9.96
C GLU A 63 17.56 -0.71 -8.71
N GLY A 64 17.19 -1.92 -8.30
CA GLY A 64 17.77 -2.60 -7.14
C GLY A 64 18.29 -4.00 -7.45
N ARG A 65 19.59 -4.19 -7.22
CA ARG A 65 20.23 -5.43 -6.69
C ARG A 65 19.53 -6.77 -6.93
#